data_AF-A0A5C7ZUY3-F1
#
_entry.id   AF-A0A5C7ZUY3-F1
#
_cell.length_a   1.000
_cell.length_b   1.000
_cell.length_c   1.000
_cell.angle_alpha   90.00
_cell.angle_beta   90.00
_cell.angle_gamma   90.00
#
_symmetry.space_group_name_H-M   'P 1'
#
loop_
_entity.id
_entity.type
_entity.pdbx_description
1 polymer ?
#
loop_
_entity_poly.entity_id
_entity_poly.type
_entity_poly.pdbx_seq_one_letter_code
_entity_poly.pdbx_strand_id
1 'polypeptide(L)'
;MARSANRIRVRHLTPEKTMHLIRNAARLLLLALLFGFSLSVLAAPETELPPGLQIPEAARPGPNFDVDKATQAYLDLLSPEQKAQSDAYFEGGYWLQLWGLLYGLGVAWVLLGTGLSRRMREIGRRFSKRPWIYTLIYAAQWLVLATLLAWPLSIYTGFFREHAYGLATQTFGEWSLDELKELLLSLVFVPPIISLLYAAVRKAGAR
;
A
#
# COMPACT_ATOMS: atom_id res chain seq x y z
N MET A 1 -54.15 -15.29 -45.78
CA MET A 1 -52.77 -15.50 -46.26
C MET A 1 -52.23 -14.13 -46.66
N ALA A 2 -51.10 -13.57 -46.22
CA ALA A 2 -49.84 -14.16 -45.76
C ALA A 2 -49.15 -13.25 -44.70
N ARG A 3 -48.43 -13.86 -43.75
CA ARG A 3 -47.58 -13.20 -42.75
C ARG A 3 -46.22 -12.86 -43.39
N SER A 4 -45.83 -11.58 -43.36
CA SER A 4 -44.48 -11.13 -43.69
C SER A 4 -43.58 -11.21 -42.45
N ALA A 5 -42.53 -12.03 -42.52
CA ALA A 5 -41.58 -12.25 -41.44
C ALA A 5 -40.51 -11.14 -41.42
N ASN A 6 -40.55 -10.30 -40.39
CA ASN A 6 -39.50 -9.31 -40.09
C ASN A 6 -38.30 -10.03 -39.45
N ARG A 7 -37.20 -10.18 -40.20
CA ARG A 7 -35.99 -10.90 -39.76
C ARG A 7 -35.03 -9.90 -39.11
N ILE A 8 -34.94 -9.91 -37.78
CA ILE A 8 -34.01 -9.08 -36.99
C ILE A 8 -32.57 -9.49 -37.33
N ARG A 9 -31.82 -8.58 -37.96
CA ARG A 9 -30.40 -8.76 -38.30
C ARG A 9 -29.55 -8.51 -37.05
N VAL A 10 -29.18 -9.57 -36.34
CA VAL A 10 -28.24 -9.51 -35.21
C VAL A 10 -26.86 -9.11 -35.75
N ARG A 11 -26.40 -7.91 -35.40
CA ARG A 11 -25.12 -7.36 -35.86
C ARG A 11 -23.99 -8.04 -35.07
N HIS A 12 -23.42 -9.12 -35.61
CA HIS A 12 -22.26 -9.78 -35.01
C HIS A 12 -21.08 -8.81 -34.96
N LEU A 13 -20.62 -8.50 -33.74
CA LEU A 13 -19.41 -7.73 -33.50
C LEU A 13 -18.19 -8.58 -33.87
N THR A 14 -17.40 -8.09 -34.83
CA THR A 14 -16.15 -8.74 -35.25
C THR A 14 -15.12 -8.71 -34.11
N PRO A 15 -14.32 -9.78 -33.91
CA PRO A 15 -13.38 -9.92 -32.77
C PRO A 15 -12.44 -8.72 -32.55
N GLU A 16 -12.00 -8.10 -33.65
CA GLU A 16 -11.18 -6.88 -33.66
C GLU A 16 -11.84 -5.72 -32.91
N LYS A 17 -13.13 -5.46 -33.17
CA LYS A 17 -13.87 -4.35 -32.56
C LYS A 17 -14.06 -4.58 -31.06
N THR A 18 -14.26 -5.82 -30.65
CA THR A 18 -14.39 -6.21 -29.23
C THR A 18 -13.10 -5.95 -28.47
N MET A 19 -11.94 -6.25 -29.07
CA MET A 19 -10.62 -6.05 -28.46
C MET A 19 -10.29 -4.55 -28.26
N HIS A 20 -10.65 -3.72 -29.23
CA HIS A 20 -10.50 -2.26 -29.13
C HIS A 20 -11.44 -1.66 -28.08
N LEU A 21 -12.66 -2.17 -27.97
CA LEU A 21 -13.65 -1.73 -27.00
C LEU A 21 -13.19 -2.04 -25.56
N ILE A 22 -12.69 -3.26 -25.31
CA ILE A 22 -12.18 -3.67 -23.99
C ILE A 22 -10.97 -2.83 -23.58
N ARG A 23 -10.04 -2.56 -24.51
CA ARG A 23 -8.86 -1.73 -24.22
C ARG A 23 -9.22 -0.28 -23.88
N ASN A 24 -10.22 0.27 -24.57
CA ASN A 24 -10.69 1.63 -24.31
C ASN A 24 -11.49 1.72 -23.00
N ALA A 25 -12.31 0.70 -22.70
CA ALA A 25 -13.01 0.60 -21.42
C ALA A 25 -12.04 0.51 -20.23
N ALA A 26 -10.98 -0.30 -20.33
CA ALA A 26 -9.95 -0.40 -19.30
C ALA A 26 -9.19 0.92 -19.09
N ARG A 27 -8.91 1.68 -20.16
CA ARG A 27 -8.27 3.01 -20.07
C ARG A 27 -9.19 4.04 -19.42
N LEU A 28 -10.47 4.04 -19.77
CA LEU A 28 -11.46 4.95 -19.18
C LEU A 28 -11.71 4.62 -17.71
N LEU A 29 -11.68 3.34 -17.33
CA LEU A 29 -11.82 2.91 -15.94
C LEU A 29 -10.58 3.26 -15.11
N LEU A 30 -9.38 3.15 -15.69
CA LEU A 30 -8.12 3.61 -15.08
C LEU A 30 -8.10 5.14 -14.92
N LEU A 31 -8.56 5.89 -15.93
CA LEU A 31 -8.68 7.35 -15.85
C LEU A 31 -9.74 7.77 -14.84
N ALA A 32 -10.89 7.10 -14.78
CA ALA A 32 -11.92 7.37 -13.78
C ALA A 32 -11.44 7.07 -12.35
N LEU A 33 -10.62 6.03 -12.15
CA LEU A 33 -9.99 5.75 -10.86
C LEU A 33 -8.91 6.80 -10.49
N LEU A 34 -8.16 7.30 -11.47
CA LEU A 34 -7.16 8.35 -11.25
C LEU A 34 -7.79 9.74 -11.03
N PHE A 35 -8.96 10.03 -11.63
CA PHE A 35 -9.64 11.32 -11.55
C PHE A 35 -10.75 11.39 -10.49
N GLY A 36 -11.28 10.24 -10.07
CA GLY A 36 -12.35 10.15 -9.06
C GLY A 36 -11.95 10.65 -7.67
N PHE A 37 -10.66 10.90 -7.43
CA PHE A 37 -10.14 11.39 -6.16
C PHE A 37 -10.15 12.92 -6.03
N SER A 38 -10.29 13.69 -7.13
CA SER A 38 -10.04 15.14 -7.10
C SER A 38 -11.27 16.02 -6.85
N LEU A 39 -12.50 15.49 -6.93
CA LEU A 39 -13.73 16.31 -6.82
C LEU A 39 -14.20 16.56 -5.38
N SER A 40 -13.60 15.90 -4.38
CA SER A 40 -13.96 16.08 -2.97
C SER A 40 -13.26 17.25 -2.27
N VAL A 41 -12.38 18.00 -2.96
CA VAL A 41 -11.51 19.01 -2.33
C VAL A 41 -12.10 20.43 -2.34
N LEU A 42 -13.12 20.72 -3.15
CA LEU A 42 -13.59 22.10 -3.35
C LEU A 42 -14.61 22.60 -2.32
N ALA A 43 -14.99 21.78 -1.35
CA ALA A 43 -15.97 22.12 -0.32
C ALA A 43 -15.46 21.76 1.08
N ALA A 44 -14.25 22.19 1.41
CA ALA A 44 -13.78 22.11 2.80
C ALA A 44 -14.50 23.19 3.62
N PRO A 45 -15.37 22.84 4.59
CA PRO A 45 -15.91 23.81 5.54
C PRO A 45 -14.76 24.43 6.35
N GLU A 46 -14.95 25.65 6.87
CA GLU A 46 -14.07 26.20 7.90
C GLU A 46 -13.88 25.13 8.97
N THR A 47 -12.67 24.63 9.09
CA THR A 47 -12.38 23.49 9.94
C THR A 47 -12.45 24.00 11.36
N GLU A 48 -13.60 23.81 12.02
CA GLU A 48 -13.69 23.97 13.47
C GLU A 48 -12.60 23.12 14.08
N LEU A 49 -11.70 23.78 14.80
CA LEU A 49 -10.57 23.11 15.43
C LEU A 49 -11.11 22.06 16.40
N PRO A 50 -10.53 20.85 16.45
CA PRO A 50 -10.99 19.80 17.33
C PRO A 50 -11.19 20.33 18.76
N PRO A 51 -12.31 20.03 19.42
CA PRO A 51 -12.57 20.51 20.77
C PRO A 51 -11.44 20.08 21.70
N GLY A 52 -10.82 21.05 22.39
CA GLY A 52 -9.66 20.85 23.27
C GLY A 52 -8.31 21.24 22.68
N LEU A 53 -8.23 21.66 21.41
CA LEU A 53 -6.99 22.15 20.81
C LEU A 53 -6.57 23.50 21.42
N GLN A 54 -5.48 23.51 22.18
CA GLN A 54 -4.91 24.72 22.74
C GLN A 54 -4.05 25.41 21.67
N ILE A 55 -4.50 26.56 21.19
CA ILE A 55 -3.72 27.41 20.28
C ILE A 55 -3.14 28.57 21.09
N PRO A 56 -1.80 28.63 21.27
CA PRO A 56 -1.14 29.76 21.90
C PRO A 56 -1.48 31.06 21.16
N GLU A 57 -1.56 32.17 21.90
CA GLU A 57 -1.93 33.47 21.32
C GLU A 57 -1.00 33.88 20.16
N ALA A 58 0.31 33.63 20.31
CA ALA A 58 1.31 33.91 19.28
C ALA A 58 1.17 33.03 18.01
N ALA A 59 0.45 31.91 18.09
CA ALA A 59 0.20 31.01 16.97
C ALA A 59 -1.11 31.29 16.24
N ARG A 60 -1.87 32.32 16.65
CA ARG A 60 -3.11 32.71 15.97
C ARG A 60 -2.79 33.43 14.65
N PRO A 61 -3.48 33.08 13.56
CA PRO A 61 -3.26 33.74 12.27
C PRO A 61 -3.63 35.23 12.35
N GLY A 62 -2.78 36.09 11.79
CA GLY A 62 -2.98 37.54 11.80
C GLY A 62 -1.95 38.31 10.97
N PRO A 63 -2.11 39.63 10.82
CA PRO A 63 -1.25 40.47 9.96
C PRO A 63 0.24 40.47 10.35
N ASN A 64 0.54 40.16 11.62
CA ASN A 64 1.89 40.12 12.19
C ASN A 64 2.31 38.69 12.60
N PHE A 65 1.84 37.67 11.87
CA PHE A 65 2.18 36.28 12.18
C PHE A 65 3.69 36.02 11.99
N ASP A 66 4.31 35.46 13.02
CA ASP A 66 5.73 35.13 13.07
C ASP A 66 5.85 33.62 13.29
N VAL A 67 6.43 32.93 12.32
CA VAL A 67 6.50 31.46 12.30
C VAL A 67 7.31 30.95 13.49
N ASP A 68 8.46 31.57 13.78
CA ASP A 68 9.36 31.12 14.83
C ASP A 68 8.72 31.30 16.21
N LYS A 69 8.06 32.44 16.44
CA LYS A 69 7.31 32.68 17.70
C LYS A 69 6.11 31.78 17.84
N ALA A 70 5.37 31.53 16.76
CA ALA A 70 4.23 30.61 16.77
C ALA A 70 4.68 29.18 17.09
N THR A 71 5.78 28.72 16.49
CA THR A 71 6.38 27.41 16.77
C THR A 71 6.87 27.33 18.21
N GLN A 72 7.62 28.32 18.70
CA GLN A 72 8.11 28.31 20.08
C GLN A 72 6.94 28.27 21.08
N ALA A 73 5.91 29.09 20.87
CA ALA A 73 4.74 29.10 21.73
C ALA A 73 3.99 27.76 21.74
N TYR A 74 4.04 27.00 20.64
CA TYR A 74 3.48 25.65 20.57
C TYR A 74 4.37 24.63 21.30
N LEU A 75 5.70 24.73 21.15
CA LEU A 75 6.66 23.89 21.87
C LEU A 75 6.60 24.12 23.38
N ASP A 76 6.35 25.36 23.83
CA ASP A 76 6.20 25.73 25.23
C ASP A 76 4.95 25.10 25.90
N LEU A 77 4.01 24.55 25.12
CA LEU A 77 2.89 23.76 25.66
C LEU A 77 3.33 22.38 26.15
N LEU A 78 4.48 21.88 25.69
CA LEU A 78 4.98 20.56 26.05
C LEU A 78 5.82 20.63 27.32
N SER A 79 5.58 19.71 28.26
CA SER A 79 6.50 19.54 29.38
C SER A 79 7.87 19.04 28.88
N PRO A 80 8.96 19.29 29.63
CA PRO A 80 10.28 18.76 29.28
C PRO A 80 10.29 17.24 29.08
N GLU A 81 9.49 16.51 29.86
CA GLU A 81 9.35 15.05 29.78
C GLU A 81 8.65 14.62 28.48
N GLN A 82 7.56 15.31 28.10
CA GLN A 82 6.86 15.03 26.84
C GLN A 82 7.76 15.28 25.63
N LYS A 83 8.52 16.37 25.67
CA LYS A 83 9.51 16.68 24.65
C LYS A 83 10.59 15.60 24.57
N ALA A 84 11.20 15.23 25.70
CA ALA A 84 12.23 14.20 25.73
C ALA A 84 11.73 12.83 25.25
N GLN A 85 10.49 12.45 25.61
CA GLN A 85 9.87 11.21 25.14
C GLN A 85 9.64 11.25 23.61
N SER A 86 9.19 12.39 23.08
CA SER A 86 9.03 12.59 21.64
C SER A 86 10.36 12.49 20.90
N ASP A 87 11.37 13.22 21.37
CA ASP A 87 12.71 13.23 20.78
C ASP A 87 13.30 11.80 20.77
N ALA A 88 13.21 11.06 21.89
CA ALA A 88 13.66 9.67 21.98
C ALA A 88 12.93 8.73 21.01
N TYR A 89 11.61 8.89 20.83
CA TYR A 89 10.83 8.13 19.88
C TYR A 89 11.32 8.38 18.45
N PHE A 90 11.45 9.66 18.06
CA PHE A 90 11.85 10.05 16.70
C PHE A 90 13.30 9.67 16.39
N GLU A 91 14.22 9.93 17.30
CA GLU A 91 15.63 9.56 17.14
C GLU A 91 15.81 8.03 17.02
N GLY A 92 15.08 7.26 17.83
CA GLY A 92 15.02 5.82 17.69
C GLY A 92 14.50 5.37 16.32
N GLY A 93 13.59 6.15 15.71
CA GLY A 93 13.09 5.93 14.36
C GLY A 93 14.18 6.01 13.29
N TYR A 94 15.13 6.94 13.40
CA TYR A 94 16.25 7.04 12.44
C TYR A 94 17.15 5.81 12.50
N TRP A 95 17.45 5.32 13.70
CA TRP A 95 18.21 4.08 13.87
C TRP A 95 17.44 2.87 13.34
N LEU A 96 16.13 2.82 13.56
CA LEU A 96 15.27 1.77 12.99
C LEU A 96 15.27 1.76 11.47
N GLN A 97 15.35 2.92 10.82
CA GLN A 97 15.48 2.98 9.36
C GLN A 97 16.78 2.33 8.88
N LEU A 98 17.91 2.59 9.56
CA LEU A 98 19.18 1.93 9.26
C LEU A 98 19.09 0.41 9.49
N TRP A 99 18.57 -0.02 10.64
CA TRP A 99 18.43 -1.44 10.95
C TRP A 99 17.47 -2.15 10.02
N GLY A 100 16.38 -1.50 9.62
CA GLY A 100 15.43 -2.00 8.62
C GLY A 100 16.09 -2.21 7.26
N LEU A 101 16.95 -1.28 6.83
CA LEU A 101 17.76 -1.45 5.62
C LEU A 101 18.69 -2.66 5.73
N LEU A 102 19.48 -2.75 6.81
CA LEU A 102 20.42 -3.86 7.02
C LEU A 102 19.70 -5.21 7.09
N TYR A 103 18.55 -5.25 7.77
CA TYR A 103 17.69 -6.43 7.84
C TYR A 103 17.19 -6.83 6.45
N GLY A 104 16.68 -5.87 5.68
CA GLY A 104 16.22 -6.09 4.31
C GLY A 104 17.32 -6.59 3.38
N LEU A 105 18.54 -6.07 3.50
CA LEU A 105 19.71 -6.58 2.78
C LEU A 105 20.06 -8.02 3.19
N GLY A 106 19.98 -8.34 4.49
CA GLY A 106 20.14 -9.70 4.99
C GLY A 106 19.11 -10.67 4.40
N VAL A 107 17.84 -10.28 4.40
CA VAL A 107 16.75 -11.05 3.78
C VAL A 107 16.98 -11.25 2.28
N ALA A 108 17.34 -10.19 1.55
CA ALA A 108 17.64 -10.27 0.13
C ALA A 108 18.84 -11.19 -0.15
N TRP A 109 19.90 -11.08 0.66
CA TRP A 109 21.06 -11.96 0.57
C TRP A 109 20.69 -13.43 0.83
N VAL A 110 19.84 -13.72 1.80
CA VAL A 110 19.32 -15.08 2.04
C VAL A 110 18.53 -15.57 0.81
N LEU A 111 17.58 -14.78 0.30
CA LEU A 111 16.72 -15.20 -0.82
C LEU A 111 17.50 -15.44 -2.11
N LEU A 112 18.50 -14.60 -2.40
CA LEU A 112 19.30 -14.65 -3.61
C LEU A 112 20.50 -15.60 -3.48
N GLY A 113 21.26 -15.48 -2.38
CA GLY A 113 22.47 -16.26 -2.12
C GLY A 113 22.21 -17.76 -1.94
N THR A 114 21.07 -18.13 -1.35
CA THR A 114 20.68 -19.55 -1.25
C THR A 114 20.02 -20.12 -2.51
N GLY A 115 19.69 -19.26 -3.48
CA GLY A 115 18.89 -19.64 -4.65
C GLY A 115 17.43 -19.99 -4.32
N LEU A 116 16.92 -19.63 -3.13
CA LEU A 116 15.53 -19.90 -2.73
C LEU A 116 14.53 -19.26 -3.69
N SER A 117 14.78 -18.03 -4.16
CA SER A 117 13.96 -17.38 -5.18
C SER A 117 13.85 -18.21 -6.48
N ARG A 118 14.97 -18.82 -6.91
CA ARG A 118 14.97 -19.73 -8.06
C ARG A 118 14.10 -20.95 -7.81
N ARG A 119 14.21 -21.56 -6.63
CA ARG A 119 13.40 -22.73 -6.24
C ARG A 119 11.90 -22.41 -6.25
N MET A 120 11.50 -21.25 -5.73
CA MET A 120 10.10 -20.79 -5.76
C MET A 120 9.58 -20.67 -7.20
N ARG A 121 10.37 -20.07 -8.09
CA ARG A 121 10.02 -19.99 -9.52
C ARG A 121 9.89 -21.36 -10.17
N GLU A 122 10.76 -22.31 -9.83
CA GLU A 122 10.69 -23.68 -10.32
C GLU A 122 9.43 -24.40 -9.80
N ILE A 123 9.06 -24.21 -8.54
CA ILE A 123 7.80 -24.71 -7.96
C ILE A 123 6.61 -24.17 -8.76
N GLY A 124 6.52 -22.85 -8.98
CA GLY A 124 5.44 -22.28 -9.78
C GLY A 124 5.34 -22.88 -11.20
N ARG A 125 6.49 -23.16 -11.83
CA ARG A 125 6.56 -23.80 -13.16
C ARG A 125 6.23 -25.29 -13.19
N ARG A 126 6.26 -25.98 -12.03
CA ARG A 126 5.78 -27.35 -11.89
C ARG A 126 4.25 -27.39 -11.87
N PHE A 127 3.61 -26.41 -11.21
CA PHE A 127 2.15 -26.28 -11.19
C PHE A 127 1.55 -25.86 -12.53
N SER A 128 2.20 -24.95 -13.27
CA SER A 128 1.71 -24.55 -14.59
C SER A 128 2.81 -24.03 -15.51
N LYS A 129 2.69 -24.35 -16.80
CA LYS A 129 3.54 -23.76 -17.86
C LYS A 129 3.04 -22.38 -18.31
N ARG A 130 1.82 -21.98 -17.94
CA ARG A 130 1.24 -20.68 -18.33
C ARG A 130 1.98 -19.53 -17.62
N PRO A 131 2.52 -18.54 -18.36
CA PRO A 131 3.31 -17.44 -17.79
C PRO A 131 2.67 -16.68 -16.64
N TRP A 132 1.38 -16.37 -16.75
CA TRP A 132 0.65 -15.64 -15.73
C TRP A 132 0.41 -16.50 -14.47
N ILE A 133 0.18 -17.81 -14.62
CA ILE A 133 -0.07 -18.70 -13.47
C ILE A 133 1.20 -18.89 -12.65
N TYR A 134 2.34 -19.24 -13.28
CA TYR A 134 3.57 -19.41 -12.49
C TYR A 134 4.06 -18.08 -11.89
N THR A 135 3.76 -16.94 -12.51
CA THR A 135 4.09 -15.61 -11.94
C THR A 135 3.23 -15.32 -10.71
N LEU A 136 1.93 -15.64 -10.76
CA LEU A 136 1.01 -15.50 -9.64
C LEU A 136 1.46 -16.38 -8.46
N ILE A 137 1.77 -17.65 -8.72
CA ILE A 137 2.23 -18.58 -7.67
C ILE A 137 3.54 -18.08 -7.06
N TYR A 138 4.51 -17.68 -7.89
CA TYR A 138 5.77 -17.12 -7.41
C TYR A 138 5.55 -15.88 -6.53
N ALA A 139 4.71 -14.95 -6.96
CA ALA A 139 4.42 -13.73 -6.20
C ALA A 139 3.74 -14.04 -4.86
N ALA A 140 2.82 -15.01 -4.82
CA ALA A 140 2.18 -15.45 -3.57
C ALA A 140 3.20 -16.11 -2.61
N GLN A 141 4.07 -16.99 -3.13
CA GLN A 141 5.14 -17.60 -2.33
C GLN A 141 6.11 -16.55 -1.79
N TRP A 142 6.48 -15.58 -2.63
CA TRP A 142 7.38 -14.50 -2.24
C TRP A 142 6.75 -13.62 -1.17
N LEU A 143 5.48 -13.27 -1.31
CA LEU A 143 4.76 -12.47 -0.33
C LEU A 143 4.74 -13.16 1.04
N VAL A 144 4.31 -14.43 1.10
CA VAL A 144 4.27 -15.20 2.36
C VAL A 144 5.65 -15.28 2.99
N LEU A 145 6.67 -15.61 2.20
CA LEU A 145 8.03 -15.77 2.72
C LEU A 145 8.62 -14.42 3.18
N ALA A 146 8.37 -13.34 2.43
CA ALA A 146 8.81 -12.01 2.80
C ALA A 146 8.14 -11.54 4.09
N THR A 147 6.84 -11.76 4.26
CA THR A 147 6.12 -11.45 5.51
C THR A 147 6.69 -12.27 6.67
N LEU A 148 6.89 -13.58 6.52
CA LEU A 148 7.46 -14.42 7.58
C LEU A 148 8.87 -13.97 7.98
N LEU A 149 9.70 -13.60 7.00
CA LEU A 149 11.04 -13.09 7.26
C LEU A 149 10.99 -11.70 7.87
N ALA A 150 10.05 -10.82 7.51
CA ALA A 150 9.92 -9.50 8.11
C ALA A 150 9.26 -9.52 9.51
N TRP A 151 8.52 -10.59 9.82
CA TRP A 151 7.68 -10.67 11.01
C TRP A 151 8.41 -10.40 12.34
N PRO A 152 9.64 -10.90 12.59
CA PRO A 152 10.38 -10.58 13.81
C PRO A 152 10.63 -9.08 13.98
N LEU A 153 10.96 -8.38 12.88
CA LEU A 153 11.15 -6.94 12.90
C LEU A 153 9.81 -6.23 13.12
N SER A 154 8.72 -6.68 12.47
CA SER A 154 7.37 -6.12 12.64
C SER A 154 6.88 -6.24 14.09
N ILE A 155 7.13 -7.37 14.76
CA ILE A 155 6.81 -7.55 16.17
C ILE A 155 7.54 -6.51 17.03
N TYR A 156 8.83 -6.27 16.76
CA TYR A 156 9.59 -5.28 17.51
C TYR A 156 9.08 -3.85 17.26
N THR A 157 8.97 -3.44 15.99
CA THR A 157 8.65 -2.06 15.63
C THR A 157 7.18 -1.73 15.81
N GLY A 158 6.28 -2.64 15.46
CA GLY A 158 4.83 -2.43 15.46
C GLY A 158 4.13 -2.82 16.76
N PHE A 159 4.71 -3.72 17.57
CA PHE A 159 4.13 -4.09 18.87
C PHE A 159 4.97 -3.57 20.04
N PHE A 160 6.17 -4.11 20.27
CA PHE A 160 6.93 -3.80 21.50
C PHE A 160 7.29 -2.32 21.62
N ARG A 161 7.79 -1.71 20.54
CA ARG A 161 8.17 -0.29 20.56
C ARG A 161 6.95 0.60 20.78
N GLU A 162 5.87 0.40 20.04
CA GLU A 162 4.66 1.24 20.20
C GLU A 162 4.07 1.13 21.62
N HIS A 163 4.11 -0.04 22.25
CA HIS A 163 3.71 -0.21 23.64
C HIS A 163 4.66 0.48 24.62
N ALA A 164 5.98 0.43 24.37
CA ALA A 164 6.97 1.08 25.22
C ALA A 164 6.79 2.61 25.27
N TYR A 165 6.24 3.21 24.21
CA TYR A 165 5.91 4.63 24.14
C TYR A 165 4.45 4.96 24.43
N GLY A 166 3.62 3.96 24.77
CA GLY A 166 2.19 4.15 25.06
C GLY A 166 1.35 4.55 23.85
N LEU A 167 1.84 4.27 22.64
CA LEU A 167 1.19 4.62 21.36
C LEU A 167 0.25 3.52 20.85
N ALA A 168 0.34 2.32 21.41
CA ALA A 168 -0.54 1.20 21.11
C ALA A 168 -1.23 0.70 22.39
N THR A 169 -2.51 0.37 22.26
CA THR A 169 -3.34 -0.19 23.35
C THR A 169 -3.85 -1.61 23.06
N GLN A 170 -3.58 -2.12 21.85
CA GLN A 170 -4.06 -3.42 21.39
C GLN A 170 -3.26 -4.57 22.00
N THR A 171 -3.91 -5.70 22.25
CA THR A 171 -3.23 -6.91 22.70
C THR A 171 -2.37 -7.52 21.58
N PHE A 172 -1.40 -8.38 21.94
CA PHE A 172 -0.57 -9.08 20.95
C PHE A 172 -1.40 -9.96 20.00
N GLY A 173 -2.50 -10.53 20.50
CA GLY A 173 -3.43 -11.32 19.69
C GLY A 173 -4.17 -10.47 18.66
N GLU A 174 -4.67 -9.30 19.05
CA GLU A 174 -5.33 -8.36 18.12
C GLU A 174 -4.34 -7.85 17.06
N TRP A 175 -3.13 -7.46 17.48
CA TRP A 175 -2.05 -7.08 16.56
C TRP A 175 -1.71 -8.18 15.57
N SER A 176 -1.51 -9.41 16.04
CA SER A 176 -1.20 -10.56 15.17
C SER A 176 -2.34 -10.89 14.22
N LEU A 177 -3.60 -10.69 14.65
CA LEU A 177 -4.77 -10.89 13.79
C LEU A 177 -4.85 -9.82 12.70
N ASP A 178 -4.47 -8.58 13.00
CA ASP A 178 -4.44 -7.52 11.99
C ASP A 178 -3.33 -7.75 10.96
N GLU A 179 -2.13 -8.15 11.39
CA GLU A 179 -1.04 -8.61 10.50
C GLU A 179 -1.48 -9.79 9.61
N LEU A 180 -2.22 -10.75 10.17
CA LEU A 180 -2.76 -11.87 9.39
C LEU A 180 -3.79 -11.40 8.37
N LYS A 181 -4.70 -10.49 8.74
CA LYS A 181 -5.68 -9.91 7.80
C LYS A 181 -4.97 -9.16 6.68
N GLU A 182 -3.93 -8.38 6.99
CA GLU A 182 -3.11 -7.69 6.01
C GLU A 182 -2.46 -8.66 5.02
N LEU A 183 -1.88 -9.77 5.51
CA LEU A 183 -1.31 -10.80 4.66
C LEU A 183 -2.37 -11.45 3.75
N LEU A 184 -3.54 -11.79 4.29
CA LEU A 184 -4.63 -12.40 3.53
C LEU A 184 -5.16 -11.46 2.45
N LEU A 185 -5.38 -10.18 2.78
CA LEU A 185 -5.77 -9.16 1.80
C LEU A 185 -4.68 -9.01 0.73
N SER A 186 -3.42 -8.91 1.14
CA SER A 186 -2.29 -8.80 0.22
C SER A 186 -2.18 -10.01 -0.72
N LEU A 187 -2.46 -11.22 -0.25
CA LEU A 187 -2.48 -12.43 -1.08
C LEU A 187 -3.58 -12.40 -2.14
N VAL A 188 -4.70 -11.74 -1.87
CA VAL A 188 -5.79 -11.57 -2.83
C VAL A 188 -5.43 -10.54 -3.91
N PHE A 189 -4.76 -9.45 -3.54
CA PHE A 189 -4.51 -8.33 -4.47
C PHE A 189 -3.14 -8.37 -5.15
N VAL A 190 -2.06 -8.56 -4.39
CA VAL A 190 -0.68 -8.38 -4.88
C VAL A 190 -0.29 -9.42 -5.95
N PRO A 191 -0.45 -10.75 -5.74
CA PRO A 191 -0.04 -11.73 -6.75
C PRO A 191 -0.76 -11.58 -8.10
N PRO A 192 -2.08 -11.34 -8.16
CA PRO A 192 -2.77 -11.04 -9.42
C PRO A 192 -2.27 -9.76 -10.10
N ILE A 193 -2.07 -8.67 -9.35
CA ILE A 193 -1.53 -7.41 -9.89
C ILE A 193 -0.16 -7.64 -10.52
N ILE A 194 0.77 -8.28 -9.78
CA ILE A 194 2.11 -8.60 -10.29
C ILE A 194 2.04 -9.48 -11.53
N SER A 195 1.19 -10.50 -11.53
CA SER A 195 0.99 -11.38 -12.68
C SER A 195 0.49 -10.63 -13.91
N LEU A 196 -0.47 -9.71 -13.74
CA LEU A 196 -1.02 -8.87 -14.80
C LEU A 196 0.05 -7.93 -15.37
N LEU A 197 0.81 -7.25 -14.50
CA LEU A 197 1.90 -6.36 -14.90
C LEU A 197 2.95 -7.12 -15.73
N TYR A 198 3.41 -8.27 -15.27
CA TYR A 198 4.35 -9.10 -16.02
C TYR A 198 3.76 -9.65 -17.32
N ALA A 199 2.45 -9.93 -17.37
CA ALA A 199 1.79 -10.29 -18.63
C ALA A 199 1.79 -9.12 -19.63
N ALA A 200 1.54 -7.89 -19.16
CA ALA A 200 1.59 -6.69 -20.00
C ALA A 200 3.02 -6.43 -20.51
N VAL A 201 4.03 -6.53 -19.65
CA VAL A 201 5.45 -6.39 -20.03
C VAL A 201 5.85 -7.43 -21.09
N ARG A 202 5.48 -8.70 -20.89
CA ARG A 202 5.73 -9.77 -21.88
C ARG A 202 5.07 -9.49 -23.23
N LYS A 203 3.86 -8.92 -23.23
CA LYS A 203 3.14 -8.57 -24.46
C LYS A 203 3.76 -7.35 -25.17
N ALA A 204 4.27 -6.39 -24.42
CA ALA A 204 4.90 -5.19 -24.96
C ALA A 204 6.28 -5.50 -25.56
N GLY A 205 7.09 -6.31 -24.88
CA GLY A 205 8.44 -6.68 -25.36
C GLY A 205 8.48 -7.81 -26.41
N ALA A 206 7.34 -8.40 -26.75
CA ALA A 206 7.22 -9.35 -27.86
C ALA A 206 6.88 -8.68 -29.20
N ARG A 207 6.84 -7.34 -29.23
CA ARG A 207 6.69 -6.52 -30.43
C ARG A 207 8.05 -5.94 -30.80
#